data_AF-A0A255EIG2-F1
#
_entry.id   AF-A0A255EIG2-F1
#
_cell.length_a   1.000
_cell.length_b   1.000
_cell.length_c   1.000
_cell.angle_alpha   90.00
_cell.angle_beta   90.00
_cell.angle_gamma   90.00
#
_symmetry.space_group_name_H-M   'P 1'
#
loop_
_entity.id
_entity.type
_entity.pdbx_description
1 polymer ?
#
loop_
_entity_poly.entity_id
_entity_poly.type
_entity_poly.pdbx_seq_one_letter_code
_entity_poly.pdbx_strand_id
1 'polypeptide(L)'
;MSSKLPRVFSLAGETRSGPAQRWGEPTLSADSVGLRPRGCGFPGFWDSLPTVNPAADQPTTGAGASPTSSPPGARRTRATIHADELSITPELVRQLVTRDLPARWAELPLSELPLTGSTNRLFRLGDELLVRLPRQSGSGKHLETETKWSAVLDEALPIAVPQVVATGQPGFGYGENWTVVRWVDGVHPPTAKPGDAVDQNADHLAKELAGVVRTLRELPVEDDARYDPALRWYRGGALAPIDVDVRKNIEACRDLQLDLDLDGLLKLWEGSLTLPGAAADARSTGDLHWFHGDIVAENLLVKDGRLVSLLDLGGIGVGDPTVDLHGAWELFDADARETFREGIGVDEPTWLRGRAWAIAISVGVLSYYWHSMPDRCVDRLAMAQNVLADR
;
A
#
# COMPACT_ATOMS: atom_id res chain seq x y z
N MET A 1 44.73 5.40 40.53
CA MET A 1 46.00 4.90 39.95
C MET A 1 45.62 3.97 38.80
N SER A 2 45.57 4.50 37.59
CA SER A 2 46.57 4.30 36.51
C SER A 2 46.46 2.91 35.86
N SER A 3 45.80 2.78 34.71
CA SER A 3 46.36 2.94 33.34
C SER A 3 47.08 1.69 32.82
N LYS A 4 46.67 1.15 31.65
CA LYS A 4 47.46 1.11 30.39
C LYS A 4 47.06 -0.03 29.43
N LEU A 5 46.96 0.37 28.17
CA LEU A 5 47.13 -0.36 26.90
C LEU A 5 48.38 -1.25 26.82
N PRO A 6 48.47 -2.08 25.77
CA PRO A 6 49.50 -1.89 24.72
C PRO A 6 48.87 -1.90 23.29
N ARG A 7 49.12 -0.94 22.38
CA ARG A 7 50.25 -0.72 21.43
C ARG A 7 50.57 -1.93 20.52
N VAL A 8 50.16 -1.90 19.25
CA VAL A 8 50.85 -1.39 18.02
C VAL A 8 51.94 -2.33 17.48
N PHE A 9 51.76 -2.79 16.24
CA PHE A 9 52.85 -3.00 15.27
C PHE A 9 52.49 -2.31 13.95
N SER A 10 53.40 -1.46 13.51
CA SER A 10 53.48 -0.83 12.19
C SER A 10 54.72 -1.41 11.51
N LEU A 11 54.63 -1.73 10.22
CA LEU A 11 55.78 -1.74 9.31
C LEU A 11 55.31 -1.19 7.95
N ALA A 12 55.95 -0.10 7.56
CA ALA A 12 55.92 0.52 6.25
C ALA A 12 57.11 0.02 5.39
N GLY A 13 57.00 0.18 4.07
CA GLY A 13 58.08 0.02 3.08
C GLY A 13 57.50 -0.25 1.69
N GLU A 14 57.07 0.78 0.95
CA GLU A 14 57.83 1.51 -0.08
C GLU A 14 57.87 0.86 -1.48
N THR A 15 57.03 1.45 -2.35
CA THR A 15 57.20 1.83 -3.77
C THR A 15 58.20 1.11 -4.69
N ARG A 16 57.72 0.69 -5.87
CA ARG A 16 58.41 0.88 -7.17
C ARG A 16 57.42 0.92 -8.34
N SER A 17 57.80 1.69 -9.35
CA SER A 17 57.00 2.25 -10.45
C SER A 17 57.36 1.67 -11.84
N GLY A 18 56.33 1.44 -12.68
CA GLY A 18 56.33 1.41 -14.17
C GLY A 18 56.81 0.13 -14.89
N PRO A 19 56.51 -0.09 -16.19
CA PRO A 19 55.84 0.80 -17.16
C PRO A 19 54.64 0.17 -17.94
N ALA A 20 54.05 1.00 -18.80
CA ALA A 20 52.89 0.79 -19.66
C ALA A 20 53.06 -0.28 -20.76
N GLN A 21 51.95 -0.93 -21.14
CA GLN A 21 51.78 -1.55 -22.46
C GLN A 21 50.41 -1.18 -23.07
N ARG A 22 50.48 -0.51 -24.21
CA ARG A 22 49.41 -0.30 -25.19
C ARG A 22 49.15 -1.60 -25.96
N TRP A 23 47.90 -1.99 -26.04
CA TRP A 23 47.27 -2.80 -27.11
C TRP A 23 45.79 -2.40 -27.06
N GLY A 24 45.05 -2.01 -28.08
CA GLY A 24 45.16 -2.00 -29.52
C GLY A 24 43.68 -1.88 -29.97
N GLU A 25 43.32 -0.81 -30.67
CA GLU A 25 41.96 -0.66 -31.21
C GLU A 25 41.68 -1.74 -32.26
N PRO A 26 40.45 -2.28 -32.33
CA PRO A 26 39.91 -2.78 -33.57
C PRO A 26 38.79 -1.84 -34.05
N THR A 27 39.07 -1.15 -35.15
CA THR A 27 38.05 -0.68 -36.08
C THR A 27 37.30 -1.89 -36.66
N LEU A 28 35.98 -1.96 -36.47
CA LEU A 28 35.10 -2.79 -37.30
C LEU A 28 33.86 -2.01 -37.74
N SER A 29 33.64 -2.14 -39.04
CA SER A 29 32.65 -1.51 -39.91
C SER A 29 31.20 -1.84 -39.51
N ALA A 30 30.31 -0.92 -39.89
CA ALA A 30 28.88 -1.13 -39.98
C ALA A 30 28.56 -2.32 -40.91
N ASP A 31 27.72 -3.23 -40.41
CA ASP A 31 26.51 -3.77 -41.06
C ASP A 31 26.12 -5.11 -40.42
N SER A 32 25.10 -5.10 -39.57
CA SER A 32 24.04 -6.13 -39.49
C SER A 32 23.13 -5.93 -38.26
N VAL A 33 21.90 -5.52 -38.53
CA VAL A 33 20.64 -5.98 -37.95
C VAL A 33 20.59 -6.30 -36.44
N GLY A 34 19.96 -5.39 -35.70
CA GLY A 34 18.92 -5.71 -34.71
C GLY A 34 19.38 -6.20 -33.33
N LEU A 35 19.39 -5.28 -32.34
CA LEU A 35 18.91 -5.49 -30.97
C LEU A 35 19.09 -4.17 -30.20
N ARG A 36 17.99 -3.46 -29.90
CA ARG A 36 17.99 -2.35 -28.94
C ARG A 36 18.20 -2.94 -27.53
N PRO A 37 19.00 -2.31 -26.66
CA PRO A 37 19.08 -2.72 -25.27
C PRO A 37 17.71 -2.49 -24.61
N ARG A 38 17.13 -3.56 -24.07
CA ARG A 38 15.91 -3.50 -23.26
C ARG A 38 16.25 -2.77 -21.97
N GLY A 39 15.75 -1.55 -21.83
CA GLY A 39 15.70 -0.87 -20.53
C GLY A 39 14.83 -1.69 -19.58
N CYS A 40 15.33 -1.93 -18.37
CA CYS A 40 14.56 -2.50 -17.28
C CYS A 40 13.50 -1.50 -16.84
N GLY A 41 12.35 -1.49 -17.52
CA GLY A 41 11.13 -0.83 -17.06
C GLY A 41 10.42 -1.75 -16.07
N PHE A 42 10.19 -1.26 -14.85
CA PHE A 42 9.25 -1.87 -13.92
C PHE A 42 7.84 -1.79 -14.52
N PRO A 43 7.05 -2.88 -14.59
CA PRO A 43 5.63 -2.77 -14.92
C PRO A 43 4.94 -2.02 -13.79
N GLY A 44 4.32 -0.88 -14.12
CA GLY A 44 3.53 -0.13 -13.16
C GLY A 44 2.33 -0.97 -12.71
N PHE A 45 2.00 -0.93 -11.42
CA PHE A 45 0.71 -1.42 -10.90
C PHE A 45 -0.48 -0.91 -11.74
N TRP A 46 -0.36 0.29 -12.32
CA TRP A 46 -1.34 0.92 -13.21
C TRP A 46 -1.40 0.35 -14.63
N ASP A 47 -0.32 -0.24 -15.15
CA ASP A 47 -0.31 -0.93 -16.46
C ASP A 47 -1.07 -2.28 -16.42
N SER A 48 -1.38 -2.76 -15.22
CA SER A 48 -2.11 -4.01 -14.98
C SER A 48 -3.63 -3.77 -14.85
N LEU A 49 -4.10 -2.53 -14.93
CA LEU A 49 -5.53 -2.20 -14.90
C LEU A 49 -6.07 -2.17 -16.33
N PRO A 50 -7.18 -2.87 -16.63
CA PRO A 50 -7.76 -2.84 -17.96
C PRO A 50 -8.22 -1.42 -18.30
N THR A 51 -7.77 -0.91 -19.44
CA THR A 51 -8.32 0.29 -20.07
C THR A 51 -9.79 0.06 -20.38
N VAL A 52 -10.69 0.76 -19.68
CA VAL A 52 -12.11 0.80 -20.04
C VAL A 52 -12.23 1.67 -21.29
N ASN A 53 -12.62 1.05 -22.41
CA ASN A 53 -12.87 1.74 -23.68
C ASN A 53 -14.33 2.24 -23.68
N PRO A 54 -14.60 3.56 -23.63
CA PRO A 54 -15.96 4.08 -23.60
C PRO A 54 -16.50 4.19 -25.03
N ALA A 55 -16.70 3.06 -25.70
CA ALA A 55 -17.32 3.04 -27.02
C ALA A 55 -17.95 1.67 -27.35
N ALA A 56 -19.04 1.34 -26.67
CA ALA A 56 -20.08 0.47 -27.22
C ALA A 56 -21.39 0.67 -26.46
N ASP A 57 -22.49 0.64 -27.20
CA ASP A 57 -23.90 0.72 -26.79
C ASP A 57 -24.46 2.06 -26.28
N GLN A 58 -24.83 2.92 -27.25
CA GLN A 58 -26.00 3.80 -27.09
C GLN A 58 -27.26 3.08 -27.60
N PRO A 59 -28.32 2.94 -26.78
CA PRO A 59 -29.67 2.82 -27.28
C PRO A 59 -30.31 4.20 -27.45
N THR A 60 -31.08 4.32 -28.52
CA THR A 60 -31.73 5.51 -29.04
C THR A 60 -32.80 6.10 -28.12
N THR A 61 -32.94 7.43 -28.22
CA THR A 61 -33.85 8.32 -27.50
C THR A 61 -35.34 8.00 -27.69
N GLY A 62 -36.10 8.06 -26.58
CA GLY A 62 -37.55 8.21 -26.56
C GLY A 62 -37.98 8.99 -25.31
N ALA A 63 -38.67 10.10 -25.51
CA ALA A 63 -39.03 11.09 -24.47
C ALA A 63 -40.22 10.66 -23.60
N GLY A 64 -40.24 11.13 -22.34
CA GLY A 64 -41.47 11.44 -21.61
C GLY A 64 -41.63 10.87 -20.20
N ALA A 65 -41.81 11.79 -19.24
CA ALA A 65 -42.44 11.67 -17.92
C ALA A 65 -41.60 11.18 -16.72
N SER A 66 -41.49 12.06 -15.72
CA SER A 66 -41.16 11.72 -14.32
C SER A 66 -42.29 10.87 -13.72
N PRO A 67 -41.96 9.92 -12.83
CA PRO A 67 -42.32 10.17 -11.42
C PRO A 67 -41.31 9.64 -10.40
N THR A 68 -41.34 10.27 -9.22
CA THR A 68 -40.80 9.82 -7.94
C THR A 68 -41.13 8.35 -7.63
N SER A 69 -40.13 7.53 -7.30
CA SER A 69 -40.32 6.28 -6.53
C SER A 69 -39.00 5.79 -5.94
N SER A 70 -38.98 5.53 -4.63
CA SER A 70 -37.96 4.73 -3.97
C SER A 70 -37.93 3.32 -4.58
N PRO A 71 -36.76 2.66 -4.71
CA PRO A 71 -36.73 1.34 -5.34
C PRO A 71 -37.31 0.27 -4.41
N PRO A 72 -38.17 -0.63 -4.91
CA PRO A 72 -38.64 -1.79 -4.18
C PRO A 72 -37.52 -2.83 -4.02
N GLY A 73 -37.61 -3.63 -2.96
CA GLY A 73 -36.57 -4.55 -2.49
C GLY A 73 -35.87 -5.35 -3.58
N ALA A 74 -34.67 -4.90 -3.94
CA ALA A 74 -33.73 -5.66 -4.72
C ALA A 74 -33.04 -6.66 -3.78
N ARG A 75 -33.11 -7.95 -4.14
CA ARG A 75 -32.11 -8.94 -3.73
C ARG A 75 -30.74 -8.29 -3.96
N ARG A 76 -29.98 -8.01 -2.90
CA ARG A 76 -28.66 -7.36 -3.01
C ARG A 76 -27.79 -8.18 -3.98
N THR A 77 -27.73 -7.74 -5.24
CA THR A 77 -26.75 -8.24 -6.19
C THR A 77 -25.39 -7.87 -5.63
N ARG A 78 -24.54 -8.87 -5.47
CA ARG A 78 -23.20 -8.77 -4.91
C ARG A 78 -22.41 -7.77 -5.76
N ALA A 79 -22.08 -6.60 -5.22
CA ALA A 79 -21.34 -5.59 -5.98
C ALA A 79 -19.94 -6.13 -6.31
N THR A 80 -19.65 -6.29 -7.60
CA THR A 80 -18.32 -6.58 -8.12
C THR A 80 -17.50 -5.30 -8.10
N ILE A 81 -16.31 -5.38 -7.50
CA ILE A 81 -15.33 -4.29 -7.42
C ILE A 81 -14.42 -4.31 -8.65
N HIS A 82 -13.99 -5.50 -9.08
CA HIS A 82 -13.23 -5.72 -10.31
C HIS A 82 -14.02 -6.58 -11.29
N ALA A 83 -13.77 -6.39 -12.58
CA ALA A 83 -14.46 -7.12 -13.65
C ALA A 83 -14.04 -8.60 -13.74
N ASP A 84 -12.85 -8.94 -13.26
CA ASP A 84 -12.19 -10.25 -13.34
C ASP A 84 -12.20 -11.01 -11.99
N GLU A 85 -13.16 -10.72 -11.12
CA GLU A 85 -13.26 -11.39 -9.83
C GLU A 85 -13.60 -12.89 -9.94
N LEU A 86 -12.91 -13.68 -9.13
CA LEU A 86 -13.18 -15.08 -8.90
C LEU A 86 -14.51 -15.24 -8.14
N SER A 87 -15.30 -16.23 -8.56
CA SER A 87 -16.55 -16.57 -7.88
C SER A 87 -16.27 -17.28 -6.55
N ILE A 88 -16.32 -16.52 -5.45
CA ILE A 88 -16.04 -17.04 -4.11
C ILE A 88 -17.33 -17.11 -3.30
N THR A 89 -17.98 -18.27 -3.17
CA THR A 89 -19.22 -18.40 -2.37
C THR A 89 -18.95 -18.94 -0.97
N PRO A 90 -19.82 -18.71 0.02
CA PRO A 90 -19.69 -19.32 1.35
C PRO A 90 -19.58 -20.85 1.31
N GLU A 91 -20.29 -21.50 0.38
CA GLU A 91 -20.25 -22.96 0.19
C GLU A 91 -18.88 -23.42 -0.30
N LEU A 92 -18.27 -22.72 -1.26
CA LEU A 92 -16.92 -22.98 -1.71
C LEU A 92 -15.93 -22.85 -0.54
N VAL A 93 -16.01 -21.76 0.23
CA VAL A 93 -15.11 -21.53 1.36
C VAL A 93 -15.25 -22.63 2.41
N ARG A 94 -16.49 -23.07 2.68
CA ARG A 94 -16.73 -24.22 3.57
C ARG A 94 -16.06 -25.49 3.04
N GLN A 95 -16.18 -25.78 1.74
CA GLN A 95 -15.53 -26.97 1.14
C GLN A 95 -14.01 -26.91 1.26
N LEU A 96 -13.41 -25.75 0.99
CA LEU A 96 -11.97 -25.53 1.13
C LEU A 96 -11.50 -25.69 2.58
N VAL A 97 -12.20 -25.05 3.53
CA VAL A 97 -11.93 -25.16 4.97
C VAL A 97 -12.00 -26.61 5.45
N THR A 98 -13.03 -27.36 5.07
CA THR A 98 -13.17 -28.77 5.46
C THR A 98 -12.09 -29.67 4.86
N ARG A 99 -11.60 -29.37 3.66
CA ARG A 99 -10.57 -30.17 2.97
C ARG A 99 -9.18 -29.93 3.56
N ASP A 100 -8.81 -28.66 3.76
CA ASP A 100 -7.42 -28.26 4.04
C ASP A 100 -7.11 -28.07 5.53
N LEU A 101 -8.11 -27.71 6.33
CA LEU A 101 -7.88 -27.30 7.72
C LEU A 101 -8.14 -28.46 8.69
N PRO A 102 -7.57 -28.39 9.91
CA PRO A 102 -7.84 -29.38 10.95
C PRO A 102 -9.34 -29.55 11.21
N ALA A 103 -9.78 -30.79 11.48
CA ALA A 103 -11.19 -31.13 11.69
C ALA A 103 -11.89 -30.23 12.74
N ARG A 104 -11.17 -29.81 13.78
CA ARG A 104 -11.67 -28.86 14.81
C ARG A 104 -12.09 -27.49 14.26
N TRP A 105 -11.55 -27.07 13.11
CA TRP A 105 -11.88 -25.81 12.46
C TRP A 105 -12.96 -25.98 11.38
N ALA A 106 -13.04 -27.18 10.78
CA ALA A 106 -14.02 -27.50 9.75
C ALA A 106 -15.47 -27.30 10.22
N GLU A 107 -15.75 -27.52 11.51
CA GLU A 107 -17.09 -27.37 12.10
C GLU A 107 -17.36 -25.99 12.71
N LEU A 108 -16.39 -25.08 12.73
CA LEU A 108 -16.61 -23.73 13.29
C LEU A 108 -17.63 -22.93 12.45
N PRO A 109 -18.42 -22.04 13.07
CA PRO A 109 -19.28 -21.10 12.35
C PRO A 109 -18.50 -20.33 11.28
N LEU A 110 -19.05 -20.18 10.08
CA LEU A 110 -18.43 -19.43 8.98
C LEU A 110 -19.41 -18.37 8.52
N SER A 111 -18.97 -17.13 8.49
CA SER A 111 -19.78 -16.00 8.02
C SER A 111 -18.95 -15.09 7.13
N GLU A 112 -19.53 -14.67 5.99
CA GLU A 112 -18.90 -13.67 5.13
C GLU A 112 -18.93 -12.31 5.83
N LEU A 113 -17.79 -11.63 5.88
CA LEU A 113 -17.77 -10.24 6.31
C LEU A 113 -18.28 -9.35 5.16
N PRO A 114 -18.95 -8.22 5.45
CA PRO A 114 -19.32 -7.24 4.44
C PRO A 114 -18.12 -6.88 3.54
N LEU A 115 -18.38 -6.44 2.30
CA LEU A 115 -17.38 -6.05 1.31
C LEU A 115 -16.28 -5.17 1.94
N THR A 116 -15.22 -5.81 2.41
CA THR A 116 -14.08 -5.21 3.10
C THR A 116 -12.85 -5.76 2.41
N GLY A 117 -11.97 -4.86 1.96
CA GLY A 117 -10.78 -5.18 1.17
C GLY A 117 -11.04 -5.30 -0.35
N SER A 118 -10.23 -4.60 -1.13
CA SER A 118 -10.21 -4.72 -2.60
C SER A 118 -9.57 -6.03 -3.07
N THR A 119 -8.68 -6.62 -2.28
CA THR A 119 -7.82 -7.74 -2.70
C THR A 119 -8.35 -9.11 -2.29
N ASN A 120 -9.01 -9.21 -1.12
CA ASN A 120 -9.43 -10.48 -0.53
C ASN A 120 -10.92 -10.48 -0.16
N ARG A 121 -11.60 -11.61 -0.35
CA ARG A 121 -12.88 -11.90 0.32
C ARG A 121 -12.58 -12.43 1.70
N LEU A 122 -13.27 -11.89 2.69
CA LEU A 122 -13.03 -12.17 4.11
C LEU A 122 -14.19 -12.95 4.72
N PHE A 123 -13.87 -14.05 5.41
CA PHE A 123 -14.86 -14.86 6.12
C PHE A 123 -14.41 -15.10 7.56
N ARG A 124 -15.26 -14.72 8.52
CA ARG A 124 -15.05 -15.03 9.93
C ARG A 124 -15.29 -16.51 10.17
N LEU A 125 -14.31 -17.21 10.75
CA LEU A 125 -14.34 -18.64 11.09
C LEU A 125 -14.24 -18.83 12.62
N GLY A 126 -15.36 -19.13 13.25
CA GLY A 126 -15.49 -19.10 14.70
C GLY A 126 -15.14 -17.72 15.28
N ASP A 127 -14.66 -17.72 16.52
CA ASP A 127 -14.42 -16.47 17.25
C ASP A 127 -12.98 -15.97 17.13
N GLU A 128 -12.05 -16.77 16.59
CA GLU A 128 -10.61 -16.44 16.64
C GLU A 128 -9.93 -16.36 15.28
N LEU A 129 -10.62 -16.67 14.18
CA LEU A 129 -9.98 -16.86 12.87
C LEU A 129 -10.68 -16.09 11.76
N LEU A 130 -9.89 -15.66 10.79
CA LEU A 130 -10.36 -15.00 9.57
C LEU A 130 -9.78 -15.72 8.35
N VAL A 131 -10.64 -16.16 7.45
CA VAL A 131 -10.25 -16.75 6.17
C VAL A 131 -10.17 -15.63 5.12
N ARG A 132 -9.04 -15.55 4.42
CA ARG A 132 -8.76 -14.58 3.36
C ARG A 132 -8.58 -15.31 2.04
N LEU A 133 -9.47 -15.02 1.09
CA LEU A 133 -9.41 -15.59 -0.26
C LEU A 133 -9.13 -14.48 -1.28
N PRO A 134 -8.00 -14.53 -2.00
CA PRO A 134 -7.73 -13.58 -3.06
C PRO A 134 -8.86 -13.51 -4.10
N ARG A 135 -9.20 -12.28 -4.50
CA ARG A 135 -10.35 -11.99 -5.37
C ARG A 135 -10.05 -12.14 -6.85
N GLN A 136 -8.80 -11.98 -7.24
CA GLN A 136 -8.34 -12.03 -8.63
C GLN A 136 -7.22 -13.04 -8.78
N SER A 137 -7.04 -13.55 -10.00
CA SER A 137 -6.01 -14.55 -10.28
C SER A 137 -4.60 -13.96 -10.14
N GLY A 138 -3.65 -14.75 -9.63
CA GLY A 138 -2.26 -14.34 -9.43
C GLY A 138 -1.98 -13.55 -8.15
N SER A 139 -3.00 -13.21 -7.37
CA SER A 139 -2.86 -12.52 -6.08
C SER A 139 -2.31 -13.45 -4.99
N GLY A 140 -2.51 -14.77 -5.10
CA GLY A 140 -1.98 -15.76 -4.13
C GLY A 140 -0.46 -15.96 -4.17
N LYS A 141 0.26 -15.32 -5.10
CA LYS A 141 1.73 -15.44 -5.24
C LYS A 141 2.52 -14.78 -4.11
N HIS A 142 1.89 -13.92 -3.31
CA HIS A 142 2.56 -13.18 -2.23
C HIS A 142 2.40 -13.82 -0.85
N LEU A 143 1.69 -14.95 -0.73
CA LEU A 143 1.33 -15.50 0.59
C LEU A 143 2.52 -16.04 1.38
N GLU A 144 3.51 -16.62 0.72
CA GLU A 144 4.74 -17.10 1.39
C GLU A 144 5.55 -15.92 1.94
N THR A 145 5.69 -14.86 1.14
CA THR A 145 6.30 -13.59 1.53
C THR A 145 5.55 -12.96 2.69
N GLU A 146 4.23 -12.85 2.60
CA GLU A 146 3.38 -12.28 3.66
C GLU A 146 3.48 -13.10 4.96
N THR A 147 3.49 -14.43 4.87
CA THR A 147 3.67 -15.31 6.04
C THR A 147 5.04 -15.11 6.69
N LYS A 148 6.11 -15.06 5.89
CA LYS A 148 7.47 -14.86 6.40
C LYS A 148 7.59 -13.52 7.12
N TRP A 149 7.19 -12.43 6.45
CA TRP A 149 7.45 -11.09 6.94
C TRP A 149 6.45 -10.65 8.01
N SER A 150 5.22 -11.17 8.01
CA SER A 150 4.29 -10.95 9.13
C SER A 150 4.87 -11.44 10.46
N ALA A 151 5.54 -12.59 10.49
CA ALA A 151 6.17 -13.10 11.72
C ALA A 151 7.28 -12.16 12.23
N VAL A 152 8.12 -11.65 11.33
CA VAL A 152 9.19 -10.69 11.68
C VAL A 152 8.61 -9.39 12.24
N LEU A 153 7.52 -8.90 11.64
CA LEU A 153 6.86 -7.67 12.08
C LEU A 153 6.08 -7.85 13.38
N ASP A 154 5.43 -8.99 13.59
CA ASP A 154 4.70 -9.30 14.83
C ASP A 154 5.64 -9.35 16.04
N GLU A 155 6.87 -9.82 15.86
CA GLU A 155 7.89 -9.82 16.91
C GLU A 155 8.45 -8.42 17.20
N ALA A 156 8.47 -7.54 16.20
CA ALA A 156 9.12 -6.23 16.27
C ALA A 156 8.18 -5.08 16.68
N LEU A 157 6.94 -5.10 16.22
CA LEU A 157 6.01 -3.99 16.39
C LEU A 157 5.31 -4.05 17.76
N PRO A 158 5.00 -2.88 18.36
CA PRO A 158 4.30 -2.83 19.64
C PRO A 158 2.79 -3.14 19.54
N ILE A 159 2.32 -3.53 18.36
CA ILE A 159 0.92 -3.80 18.03
C ILE A 159 0.84 -5.10 17.21
N ALA A 160 -0.34 -5.72 17.17
CA ALA A 160 -0.53 -6.95 16.40
C ALA A 160 -0.53 -6.67 14.90
N VAL A 161 0.02 -7.60 14.12
CA VAL A 161 -0.18 -7.66 12.65
C VAL A 161 -0.88 -8.97 12.27
N PRO A 162 -1.41 -9.11 11.03
CA PRO A 162 -2.05 -10.35 10.60
C PRO A 162 -1.13 -11.58 10.75
N GLN A 163 -1.40 -12.42 11.75
CA GLN A 163 -0.67 -13.67 11.97
C GLN A 163 -1.29 -14.79 11.12
N VAL A 164 -0.59 -15.25 10.09
CA VAL A 164 -0.99 -16.42 9.29
C VAL A 164 -0.83 -17.69 10.12
N VAL A 165 -1.93 -18.40 10.38
CA VAL A 165 -1.95 -19.63 11.18
C VAL A 165 -2.22 -20.89 10.35
N ALA A 166 -2.71 -20.73 9.12
CA ALA A 166 -2.78 -21.80 8.14
C ALA A 166 -2.85 -21.23 6.71
N THR A 167 -2.46 -22.07 5.76
CA THR A 167 -2.59 -21.83 4.32
C THR A 167 -3.39 -22.96 3.70
N GLY A 168 -4.27 -22.66 2.77
CA GLY A 168 -4.97 -23.66 1.96
C GLY A 168 -4.59 -23.59 0.49
N GLN A 169 -4.94 -24.66 -0.22
CA GLN A 169 -4.56 -24.88 -1.62
C GLN A 169 -5.74 -24.59 -2.57
N PRO A 170 -5.51 -24.43 -3.88
CA PRO A 170 -6.56 -24.31 -4.87
C PRO A 170 -7.48 -25.56 -4.85
N GLY A 171 -8.75 -25.40 -5.21
CA GLY A 171 -9.73 -26.49 -5.11
C GLY A 171 -11.14 -26.11 -5.54
N PHE A 172 -11.92 -27.10 -5.97
CA PHE A 172 -13.35 -26.93 -6.26
C PHE A 172 -13.66 -25.81 -7.28
N GLY A 173 -12.74 -25.57 -8.22
CA GLY A 173 -12.84 -24.50 -9.22
C GLY A 173 -12.23 -23.16 -8.80
N TYR A 174 -11.78 -23.02 -7.55
CA TYR A 174 -10.99 -21.88 -7.08
C TYR A 174 -9.49 -22.10 -7.34
N GLY A 175 -8.85 -21.14 -8.01
CA GLY A 175 -7.49 -21.29 -8.55
C GLY A 175 -6.36 -20.79 -7.66
N GLU A 176 -6.65 -20.08 -6.56
CA GLU A 176 -5.64 -19.40 -5.76
C GLU A 176 -5.36 -20.14 -4.45
N ASN A 177 -4.13 -19.99 -3.95
CA ASN A 177 -3.83 -20.25 -2.54
C ASN A 177 -4.58 -19.23 -1.66
N TRP A 178 -4.88 -19.62 -0.43
CA TRP A 178 -5.62 -18.78 0.52
C TRP A 178 -5.07 -18.94 1.94
N THR A 179 -5.39 -18.00 2.83
CA THR A 179 -4.84 -17.97 4.19
C THR A 179 -5.92 -17.93 5.25
N VAL A 180 -5.55 -18.42 6.43
CA VAL A 180 -6.27 -18.20 7.68
C VAL A 180 -5.36 -17.39 8.59
N VAL A 181 -5.86 -16.25 9.05
CA VAL A 181 -5.16 -15.40 10.01
C VAL A 181 -5.90 -15.39 11.35
N ARG A 182 -5.19 -15.04 12.43
CA ARG A 182 -5.86 -14.71 13.70
C ARG A 182 -6.74 -13.50 13.54
N TRP A 183 -7.93 -13.58 14.13
CA TRP A 183 -8.78 -12.41 14.28
C TRP A 183 -8.24 -11.49 15.37
N VAL A 184 -8.25 -10.19 15.10
CA VAL A 184 -7.93 -9.16 16.09
C VAL A 184 -9.18 -8.33 16.35
N ASP A 185 -9.58 -8.25 17.61
CA ASP A 185 -10.71 -7.42 18.01
C ASP A 185 -10.34 -5.94 17.97
N GLY A 186 -11.17 -5.15 17.30
CA GLY A 186 -11.08 -3.70 17.30
C GLY A 186 -12.10 -3.11 16.33
N VAL A 187 -12.11 -1.78 16.25
CA VAL A 187 -12.88 -1.01 15.28
C VAL A 187 -11.93 -0.14 14.46
N HIS A 188 -12.26 0.14 13.21
CA HIS A 188 -11.50 1.10 12.43
C HIS A 188 -11.65 2.51 13.04
N PRO A 189 -10.57 3.29 13.19
CA PRO A 189 -10.68 4.68 13.61
C PRO A 189 -11.43 5.49 12.53
N PRO A 190 -12.06 6.62 12.90
CA PRO A 190 -12.65 7.52 11.92
C PRO A 190 -11.58 8.16 11.03
N THR A 191 -11.98 8.59 9.83
CA THR A 191 -11.18 9.45 8.97
C THR A 191 -11.44 10.92 9.29
N ALA A 192 -10.45 11.78 9.11
CA ALA A 192 -10.59 13.22 9.33
C ALA A 192 -11.23 13.88 8.11
N LYS A 193 -12.53 14.19 8.18
CA LYS A 193 -13.24 14.85 7.07
C LYS A 193 -13.35 16.36 7.32
N PRO A 194 -13.19 17.20 6.29
CA PRO A 194 -13.37 18.64 6.44
C PRO A 194 -14.74 19.00 7.02
N GLY A 195 -14.73 19.74 8.12
CA GLY A 195 -15.95 20.20 8.81
C GLY A 195 -16.49 19.24 9.89
N ASP A 196 -15.89 18.06 10.06
CA ASP A 196 -16.22 17.18 11.18
C ASP A 196 -15.77 17.79 12.52
N ALA A 197 -16.42 17.34 13.60
CA ALA A 197 -15.97 17.67 14.94
C ALA A 197 -14.61 17.02 15.22
N VAL A 198 -13.75 17.72 15.96
CA VAL A 198 -12.45 17.20 16.41
C VAL A 198 -12.66 15.90 17.18
N ASP A 199 -12.02 14.82 16.73
CA ASP A 199 -11.97 13.57 17.48
C ASP A 199 -11.03 13.73 18.68
N GLN A 200 -11.59 13.56 19.88
CA GLN A 200 -10.86 13.70 21.13
C GLN A 200 -9.73 12.67 21.29
N ASN A 201 -9.76 11.57 20.52
CA ASN A 201 -8.73 10.54 20.53
C ASN A 201 -7.69 10.71 19.42
N ALA A 202 -7.85 11.68 18.50
CA ALA A 202 -6.97 11.83 17.34
C ALA A 202 -5.50 12.07 17.74
N ASP A 203 -5.25 12.92 18.73
CA ASP A 203 -3.90 13.22 19.24
C ASP A 203 -3.22 11.97 19.85
N HIS A 204 -3.99 11.15 20.58
CA HIS A 204 -3.47 9.91 21.16
C HIS A 204 -3.17 8.87 20.07
N LEU A 205 -4.08 8.70 19.10
CA LEU A 205 -3.86 7.82 17.95
C LEU A 205 -2.65 8.28 17.11
N ALA A 206 -2.48 9.58 16.91
CA ALA A 206 -1.32 10.16 16.22
C ALA A 206 -0.01 9.79 16.90
N LYS A 207 0.06 9.87 18.24
CA LYS A 207 1.25 9.47 19.01
C LYS A 207 1.55 7.97 18.89
N GLU A 208 0.53 7.12 19.03
CA GLU A 208 0.71 5.66 18.94
C GLU A 208 1.11 5.24 17.52
N LEU A 209 0.44 5.77 16.49
CA LEU A 209 0.75 5.48 15.09
C LEU A 209 2.14 6.01 14.71
N ALA A 210 2.53 7.19 15.18
CA ALA A 210 3.89 7.70 14.98
C ALA A 210 4.93 6.77 15.60
N GLY A 211 4.65 6.23 16.80
CA GLY A 211 5.50 5.23 17.44
C GLY A 211 5.65 3.95 16.61
N VAL A 212 4.55 3.44 16.03
CA VAL A 212 4.55 2.25 15.17
C VAL A 212 5.34 2.49 13.89
N VAL A 213 5.06 3.58 13.17
CA VAL A 213 5.77 3.91 11.92
C VAL A 213 7.25 4.16 12.17
N ARG A 214 7.63 4.80 13.29
CA ARG A 214 9.03 4.96 13.67
C ARG A 214 9.69 3.62 13.96
N THR A 215 9.04 2.75 14.72
CA THR A 215 9.54 1.40 15.02
C THR A 215 9.78 0.61 13.72
N LEU A 216 8.84 0.69 12.77
CA LEU A 216 8.99 0.07 11.46
C LEU A 216 10.22 0.61 10.72
N ARG A 217 10.37 1.92 10.63
CA ARG A 217 11.51 2.57 9.95
C ARG A 217 12.87 2.26 10.57
N GLU A 218 12.91 2.13 11.89
CA GLU A 218 14.13 1.87 12.66
C GLU A 218 14.49 0.38 12.73
N LEU A 219 13.56 -0.51 12.32
CA LEU A 219 13.81 -1.95 12.29
C LEU A 219 14.99 -2.25 11.35
N PRO A 220 15.97 -3.07 11.78
CA PRO A 220 17.08 -3.45 10.91
C PRO A 220 16.61 -4.09 9.60
N VAL A 221 17.21 -3.65 8.50
CA VAL A 221 17.02 -4.26 7.18
C VAL A 221 18.17 -5.25 6.95
N GLU A 222 17.94 -6.47 7.41
CA GLU A 222 18.83 -7.61 7.22
C GLU A 222 18.95 -8.00 5.74
N ASP A 223 20.00 -8.75 5.39
CA ASP A 223 20.30 -9.11 4.00
C ASP A 223 19.15 -9.88 3.32
N ASP A 224 18.47 -10.73 4.07
CA ASP A 224 17.35 -11.50 3.53
C ASP A 224 16.17 -10.60 3.14
N ALA A 225 15.91 -9.52 3.87
CA ALA A 225 14.90 -8.51 3.53
C ALA A 225 15.38 -7.55 2.45
N ARG A 226 16.65 -7.11 2.55
CA ARG A 226 17.29 -6.17 1.63
C ARG A 226 17.21 -6.64 0.19
N TYR A 227 17.47 -7.93 -0.03
CA TYR A 227 17.56 -8.52 -1.36
C TYR A 227 16.30 -9.26 -1.81
N ASP A 228 15.28 -9.41 -0.96
CA ASP A 228 14.02 -10.04 -1.33
C ASP A 228 13.31 -9.20 -2.42
N PRO A 229 13.10 -9.74 -3.64
CA PRO A 229 12.35 -9.03 -4.67
C PRO A 229 10.88 -8.82 -4.31
N ALA A 230 10.31 -9.63 -3.41
CA ALA A 230 8.92 -9.50 -3.01
C ALA A 230 8.68 -8.32 -2.04
N LEU A 231 9.74 -7.79 -1.43
CA LEU A 231 9.70 -6.53 -0.65
C LEU A 231 10.01 -5.28 -1.49
N ARG A 232 10.04 -5.42 -2.83
CA ARG A 232 10.21 -4.29 -3.75
C ARG A 232 8.85 -3.83 -4.22
N TRP A 233 8.44 -2.66 -3.76
CA TRP A 233 7.18 -2.06 -4.17
C TRP A 233 7.37 -0.61 -4.63
N TYR A 234 6.58 -0.18 -5.61
CA TYR A 234 6.72 1.15 -6.21
C TYR A 234 6.52 2.28 -5.19
N ARG A 235 5.70 2.03 -4.15
CA ARG A 235 5.46 2.96 -3.04
C ARG A 235 6.67 3.16 -2.13
N GLY A 236 7.67 2.29 -2.21
CA GLY A 236 8.98 2.48 -1.57
C GLY A 236 10.04 3.10 -2.49
N GLY A 237 9.63 3.65 -3.63
CA GLY A 237 10.51 4.22 -4.65
C GLY A 237 10.46 5.75 -4.71
N ALA A 238 11.18 6.31 -5.68
CA ALA A 238 11.14 7.74 -6.00
C ALA A 238 9.76 8.17 -6.51
N LEU A 239 9.45 9.47 -6.44
CA LEU A 239 8.21 10.06 -6.97
C LEU A 239 8.23 10.20 -8.50
N ALA A 240 9.40 10.49 -9.09
CA ALA A 240 9.51 10.75 -10.53
C ALA A 240 8.95 9.64 -11.44
N PRO A 241 9.18 8.33 -11.16
CA PRO A 241 8.60 7.24 -11.95
C PRO A 241 7.07 7.21 -12.01
N ILE A 242 6.37 7.75 -11.01
CA ILE A 242 4.89 7.73 -10.96
C ILE A 242 4.23 9.03 -11.44
N ASP A 243 5.02 10.03 -11.88
CA ASP A 243 4.50 11.34 -12.32
C ASP A 243 3.44 11.22 -13.41
N VAL A 244 3.70 10.40 -14.43
CA VAL A 244 2.78 10.20 -15.55
C VAL A 244 1.44 9.65 -15.08
N ASP A 245 1.44 8.70 -14.13
CA ASP A 245 0.21 8.08 -13.65
C ASP A 245 -0.57 8.99 -12.70
N VAL A 246 0.12 9.74 -11.84
CA VAL A 246 -0.54 10.75 -10.99
C VAL A 246 -1.22 11.82 -11.83
N ARG A 247 -0.57 12.32 -12.89
CA ARG A 247 -1.18 13.30 -13.80
C ARG A 247 -2.38 12.75 -14.54
N LYS A 248 -2.32 11.52 -15.04
CA LYS A 248 -3.46 10.84 -15.66
C LYS A 248 -4.63 10.69 -14.69
N ASN A 249 -4.36 10.32 -13.43
CA ASN A 249 -5.38 10.15 -12.41
C ASN A 249 -6.04 11.50 -12.03
N ILE A 250 -5.26 12.57 -11.91
CA ILE A 250 -5.80 13.93 -11.72
C ILE A 250 -6.72 14.30 -12.89
N GLU A 251 -6.30 14.03 -14.13
CA GLU A 251 -7.12 14.32 -15.30
C GLU A 251 -8.42 13.52 -15.31
N ALA A 252 -8.36 12.22 -15.03
CA ALA A 252 -9.56 11.37 -14.91
C ALA A 252 -10.52 11.86 -13.82
N CYS A 253 -10.00 12.43 -12.72
CA CYS A 253 -10.82 13.00 -11.66
C CYS A 253 -11.62 14.24 -12.09
N ARG A 254 -11.21 14.94 -13.17
CA ARG A 254 -11.94 16.13 -13.66
C ARG A 254 -13.35 15.78 -14.12
N ASP A 255 -13.56 14.57 -14.63
CA ASP A 255 -14.86 14.10 -15.10
C ASP A 255 -15.81 13.71 -13.95
N LEU A 256 -15.31 13.60 -12.71
CA LEU A 256 -16.05 13.07 -11.56
C LEU A 256 -16.86 14.13 -10.78
N GLN A 257 -16.80 15.41 -11.19
CA GLN A 257 -17.49 16.54 -10.52
C GLN A 257 -17.22 16.61 -9.01
N LEU A 258 -15.96 16.47 -8.61
CA LEU A 258 -15.52 16.49 -7.21
C LEU A 258 -15.53 17.91 -6.64
N ASP A 259 -15.83 18.04 -5.35
CA ASP A 259 -15.55 19.26 -4.57
C ASP A 259 -14.06 19.29 -4.17
N LEU A 260 -13.19 19.48 -5.18
CA LEU A 260 -11.74 19.36 -5.04
C LEU A 260 -11.00 20.26 -6.04
N ASP A 261 -10.05 21.06 -5.57
CA ASP A 261 -9.18 21.86 -6.43
C ASP A 261 -8.07 20.99 -7.06
N LEU A 262 -8.40 20.37 -8.18
CA LEU A 262 -7.49 19.50 -8.93
C LEU A 262 -6.27 20.26 -9.50
N ASP A 263 -6.41 21.55 -9.82
CA ASP A 263 -5.30 22.37 -10.31
C ASP A 263 -4.33 22.71 -9.16
N GLY A 264 -4.87 22.98 -7.98
CA GLY A 264 -4.10 23.11 -6.74
C GLY A 264 -3.32 21.84 -6.40
N LEU A 265 -3.96 20.67 -6.50
CA LEU A 265 -3.29 19.38 -6.28
C LEU A 265 -2.17 19.13 -7.30
N LEU A 266 -2.41 19.41 -8.58
CA LEU A 266 -1.40 19.28 -9.62
C LEU A 266 -0.18 20.17 -9.34
N LYS A 267 -0.41 21.40 -8.90
CA LYS A 267 0.68 22.32 -8.54
C LYS A 267 1.48 21.84 -7.33
N LEU A 268 0.83 21.29 -6.31
CA LEU A 268 1.51 20.68 -5.15
C LEU A 268 2.33 19.45 -5.56
N TRP A 269 1.78 18.60 -6.43
CA TRP A 269 2.48 17.46 -6.99
C TRP A 269 3.74 17.90 -7.76
N GLU A 270 3.61 18.88 -8.65
CA GLU A 270 4.72 19.45 -9.42
C GLU A 270 5.84 20.01 -8.53
N GLY A 271 5.47 20.76 -7.48
CA GLY A 271 6.42 21.24 -6.50
C GLY A 271 7.15 20.10 -5.79
N SER A 272 6.43 19.03 -5.46
CA SER A 272 6.98 17.87 -4.75
C SER A 272 8.06 17.12 -5.54
N LEU A 273 7.94 17.09 -6.88
CA LEU A 273 8.96 16.49 -7.76
C LEU A 273 10.30 17.24 -7.75
N THR A 274 10.31 18.49 -7.30
CA THR A 274 11.53 19.31 -7.19
C THR A 274 12.22 19.22 -5.83
N LEU A 275 11.61 18.52 -4.87
CA LEU A 275 12.15 18.39 -3.52
C LEU A 275 13.43 17.54 -3.51
N PRO A 276 14.36 17.82 -2.59
CA PRO A 276 15.45 16.89 -2.27
C PRO A 276 14.92 15.47 -2.04
N GLY A 277 15.60 14.47 -2.59
CA GLY A 277 15.22 13.06 -2.46
C GLY A 277 14.08 12.60 -3.37
N ALA A 278 13.32 13.49 -4.03
CA ALA A 278 12.15 13.10 -4.84
C ALA A 278 12.48 12.20 -6.03
N ALA A 279 13.71 12.28 -6.55
CA ALA A 279 14.21 11.44 -7.65
C ALA A 279 15.24 10.38 -7.19
N ALA A 280 15.54 10.34 -5.89
CA ALA A 280 16.55 9.43 -5.36
C ALA A 280 15.97 8.01 -5.21
N ASP A 281 16.68 7.02 -5.75
CA ASP A 281 16.39 5.63 -5.45
C ASP A 281 17.08 5.25 -4.13
N ALA A 282 16.29 4.97 -3.09
CA ALA A 282 16.80 4.53 -1.79
C ALA A 282 17.72 3.30 -1.89
N ARG A 283 17.51 2.45 -2.91
CA ARG A 283 18.39 1.28 -3.14
C ARG A 283 19.75 1.68 -3.68
N SER A 284 19.84 2.80 -4.40
CA SER A 284 21.12 3.34 -4.90
C SER A 284 21.95 4.01 -3.79
N THR A 285 21.30 4.60 -2.79
CA THR A 285 21.96 5.23 -1.64
C THR A 285 22.26 4.23 -0.52
N GLY A 286 21.54 3.11 -0.48
CA GLY A 286 21.64 2.09 0.58
C GLY A 286 20.80 2.40 1.82
N ASP A 287 20.10 3.53 1.82
CA ASP A 287 19.27 4.06 2.91
C ASP A 287 17.88 3.42 2.84
N LEU A 288 17.83 2.13 3.20
CA LEU A 288 16.65 1.30 3.10
C LEU A 288 15.99 1.13 4.45
N HIS A 289 14.69 1.36 4.48
CA HIS A 289 13.85 1.20 5.64
C HIS A 289 12.65 0.32 5.32
N TRP A 290 12.10 -0.33 6.34
CA TRP A 290 10.80 -0.94 6.22
C TRP A 290 9.71 0.13 6.11
N PHE A 291 8.68 -0.18 5.33
CA PHE A 291 7.47 0.63 5.21
C PHE A 291 6.26 -0.28 4.99
N HIS A 292 5.09 0.19 5.43
CA HIS A 292 3.81 -0.50 5.26
C HIS A 292 3.20 -0.26 3.87
N GLY A 293 3.28 0.98 3.40
CA GLY A 293 2.89 1.43 2.09
C GLY A 293 1.40 1.73 1.91
N ASP A 294 0.56 1.42 2.90
CA ASP A 294 -0.89 1.68 2.88
C ASP A 294 -1.46 1.99 4.28
N ILE A 295 -0.90 3.00 4.97
CA ILE A 295 -1.38 3.48 6.27
C ILE A 295 -2.67 4.29 6.12
N VAL A 296 -3.80 3.61 6.32
CA VAL A 296 -5.15 4.13 6.08
C VAL A 296 -6.10 3.63 7.17
N ALA A 297 -7.24 4.30 7.40
CA ALA A 297 -8.15 3.94 8.50
C ALA A 297 -8.67 2.50 8.41
N GLU A 298 -8.95 2.03 7.19
CA GLU A 298 -9.38 0.65 6.92
C GLU A 298 -8.33 -0.42 7.30
N ASN A 299 -7.06 -0.03 7.43
CA ASN A 299 -5.97 -0.92 7.81
C ASN A 299 -5.56 -0.75 9.28
N LEU A 300 -6.23 0.09 10.06
CA LEU A 300 -5.97 0.25 11.49
C LEU A 300 -7.12 -0.32 12.31
N LEU A 301 -6.80 -0.93 13.45
CA LEU A 301 -7.78 -1.28 14.47
C LEU A 301 -7.45 -0.58 15.79
N VAL A 302 -8.46 0.05 16.37
CA VAL A 302 -8.42 0.60 17.71
C VAL A 302 -9.35 -0.17 18.64
N LYS A 303 -8.93 -0.33 19.90
CA LYS A 303 -9.73 -0.93 20.97
C LYS A 303 -9.47 -0.17 22.26
N ASP A 304 -10.55 0.22 22.94
CA ASP A 304 -10.46 0.98 24.20
C ASP A 304 -9.58 2.24 24.09
N GLY A 305 -9.65 2.92 22.94
CA GLY A 305 -8.87 4.14 22.64
C GLY A 305 -7.40 3.92 22.27
N ARG A 306 -6.97 2.66 22.11
CA ARG A 306 -5.58 2.27 21.82
C ARG A 306 -5.47 1.68 20.43
N LEU A 307 -4.42 2.01 19.68
CA LEU A 307 -4.06 1.30 18.45
C LEU A 307 -3.62 -0.12 18.80
N VAL A 308 -4.34 -1.12 18.29
CA VAL A 308 -4.10 -2.54 18.61
C VAL A 308 -3.62 -3.34 17.41
N SER A 309 -3.88 -2.89 16.18
CA SER A 309 -3.40 -3.60 14.99
C SER A 309 -3.20 -2.72 13.77
N LEU A 310 -2.23 -3.12 12.96
CA LEU A 310 -1.99 -2.67 11.60
C LEU A 310 -2.20 -3.87 10.65
N LEU A 311 -3.22 -3.77 9.81
CA LEU A 311 -3.70 -4.79 8.89
C LEU A 311 -3.15 -4.58 7.47
N ASP A 312 -3.39 -5.57 6.60
CA ASP A 312 -3.02 -5.59 5.17
C ASP A 312 -1.54 -5.33 4.88
N LEU A 313 -0.73 -6.36 5.12
CA LEU A 313 0.69 -6.37 4.79
C LEU A 313 0.97 -6.60 3.30
N GLY A 314 -0.04 -6.53 2.41
CA GLY A 314 0.16 -6.70 0.98
C GLY A 314 1.07 -5.65 0.34
N GLY A 315 1.20 -4.49 0.98
CA GLY A 315 2.10 -3.40 0.58
C GLY A 315 3.45 -3.35 1.29
N ILE A 316 3.72 -4.28 2.23
CA ILE A 316 4.96 -4.24 3.02
C ILE A 316 6.19 -4.29 2.11
N GLY A 317 7.17 -3.45 2.40
CA GLY A 317 8.38 -3.42 1.61
C GLY A 317 9.57 -2.79 2.30
N VAL A 318 10.69 -2.80 1.57
CA VAL A 318 11.96 -2.21 1.97
C VAL A 318 12.40 -1.21 0.90
N GLY A 319 12.55 0.06 1.28
CA GLY A 319 12.74 1.20 0.36
C GLY A 319 12.71 2.55 1.07
N ASP A 320 12.30 3.59 0.34
CA ASP A 320 12.00 4.91 0.91
C ASP A 320 10.69 4.83 1.74
N PRO A 321 10.71 5.11 3.06
CA PRO A 321 9.55 4.96 3.91
C PRO A 321 8.61 6.17 3.92
N THR A 322 8.85 7.18 3.07
CA THR A 322 8.04 8.40 3.01
C THR A 322 6.58 8.14 2.70
N VAL A 323 6.26 7.04 2.01
CA VAL A 323 4.88 6.69 1.71
C VAL A 323 4.02 6.55 2.96
N ASP A 324 4.54 6.02 4.07
CA ASP A 324 3.76 5.81 5.30
C ASP A 324 3.29 7.12 5.97
N LEU A 325 3.81 8.27 5.54
CA LEU A 325 3.35 9.56 6.02
C LEU A 325 1.97 9.94 5.47
N HIS A 326 1.53 9.35 4.35
CA HIS A 326 0.27 9.75 3.71
C HIS A 326 -0.95 9.62 4.64
N GLY A 327 -0.91 8.65 5.56
CA GLY A 327 -1.97 8.41 6.53
C GLY A 327 -2.26 9.62 7.41
N ALA A 328 -1.30 10.54 7.57
CA ALA A 328 -1.51 11.78 8.31
C ALA A 328 -2.59 12.67 7.68
N TRP A 329 -2.79 12.58 6.36
CA TRP A 329 -3.85 13.32 5.67
C TRP A 329 -5.20 12.62 5.63
N GLU A 330 -5.25 11.33 5.94
CA GLU A 330 -6.51 10.60 6.04
C GLU A 330 -7.05 10.56 7.47
N LEU A 331 -6.18 10.38 8.46
CA LEU A 331 -6.56 10.05 9.83
C LEU A 331 -6.71 11.28 10.73
N PHE A 332 -5.98 12.36 10.44
CA PHE A 332 -5.80 13.44 11.40
C PHE A 332 -6.27 14.79 10.86
N ASP A 333 -6.86 15.58 11.76
CA ASP A 333 -7.06 17.03 11.56
C ASP A 333 -5.72 17.77 11.62
N ALA A 334 -5.71 19.10 11.58
CA ALA A 334 -4.47 19.86 11.55
C ALA A 334 -3.60 19.63 12.81
N ASP A 335 -4.21 19.63 13.99
CA ASP A 335 -3.49 19.54 15.27
C ASP A 335 -2.90 18.13 15.47
N ALA A 336 -3.70 17.07 15.28
CA ALA A 336 -3.22 15.70 15.42
C ALA A 336 -2.21 15.32 14.32
N ARG A 337 -2.29 15.94 13.13
CA ARG A 337 -1.29 15.75 12.06
C ARG A 337 0.06 16.31 12.46
N GLU A 338 0.09 17.47 13.13
CA GLU A 338 1.33 18.02 13.67
C GLU A 338 1.89 17.13 14.78
N THR A 339 1.04 16.63 15.70
CA THR A 339 1.46 15.62 16.68
C THR A 339 2.08 14.39 16.02
N PHE A 340 1.47 13.87 14.95
CA PHE A 340 2.02 12.74 14.20
C PHE A 340 3.38 13.12 13.58
N ARG A 341 3.48 14.29 12.94
CA ARG A 341 4.71 14.79 12.31
C ARG A 341 5.85 14.93 13.32
N GLU A 342 5.61 15.59 14.45
CA GLU A 342 6.56 15.74 15.55
C GLU A 342 6.98 14.38 16.11
N GLY A 343 6.02 13.47 16.27
CA GLY A 343 6.28 12.09 16.67
C GLY A 343 7.19 11.36 15.69
N ILE A 344 6.99 11.51 14.39
CA ILE A 344 7.86 10.87 13.40
C ILE A 344 9.25 11.52 13.37
N GLY A 345 9.35 12.84 13.54
CA GLY A 345 10.62 13.56 13.62
C GLY A 345 11.36 13.70 12.28
N VAL A 346 10.64 13.78 11.16
CA VAL A 346 11.23 13.98 9.82
C VAL A 346 11.41 15.46 9.46
N ASP A 347 12.35 15.73 8.55
CA ASP A 347 12.54 17.07 7.99
C ASP A 347 11.42 17.49 7.03
N GLU A 348 11.36 18.78 6.73
CA GLU A 348 10.34 19.38 5.87
C GLU A 348 10.28 18.72 4.47
N PRO A 349 11.41 18.52 3.74
CA PRO A 349 11.35 17.85 2.45
C PRO A 349 10.77 16.44 2.51
N THR A 350 11.12 15.66 3.54
CA THR A 350 10.61 14.28 3.72
C THR A 350 9.13 14.29 4.06
N TRP A 351 8.68 15.21 4.91
CA TRP A 351 7.26 15.43 5.19
C TRP A 351 6.46 15.76 3.93
N LEU A 352 6.96 16.68 3.09
CA LEU A 352 6.31 17.07 1.84
C LEU A 352 6.33 15.95 0.78
N ARG A 353 7.36 15.09 0.74
CA ARG A 353 7.30 13.86 -0.08
C ARG A 353 6.21 12.91 0.40
N GLY A 354 6.00 12.81 1.71
CA GLY A 354 4.86 12.12 2.31
C GLY A 354 3.51 12.69 1.87
N ARG A 355 3.37 14.02 1.84
CA ARG A 355 2.20 14.71 1.30
C ARG A 355 1.98 14.42 -0.19
N ALA A 356 3.05 14.29 -0.96
CA ALA A 356 2.96 13.91 -2.37
C ALA A 356 2.39 12.50 -2.55
N TRP A 357 2.80 11.55 -1.70
CA TRP A 357 2.18 10.21 -1.67
C TRP A 357 0.70 10.28 -1.33
N ALA A 358 0.30 11.21 -0.45
CA ALA A 358 -1.11 11.43 -0.16
C ALA A 358 -1.91 11.85 -1.41
N ILE A 359 -1.37 12.76 -2.22
CA ILE A 359 -1.96 13.13 -3.52
C ILE A 359 -2.06 11.90 -4.43
N ALA A 360 -0.95 11.18 -4.63
CA ALA A 360 -0.88 10.06 -5.57
C ALA A 360 -1.90 8.97 -5.24
N ILE A 361 -2.02 8.62 -3.95
CA ILE A 361 -2.95 7.60 -3.46
C ILE A 361 -4.39 8.09 -3.57
N SER A 362 -4.69 9.32 -3.18
CA SER A 362 -6.06 9.83 -3.21
C SER A 362 -6.63 9.87 -4.64
N VAL A 363 -5.89 10.47 -5.58
CA VAL A 363 -6.37 10.60 -6.97
C VAL A 363 -6.40 9.24 -7.68
N GLY A 364 -5.49 8.32 -7.36
CA GLY A 364 -5.51 6.97 -7.92
C GLY A 364 -6.69 6.14 -7.43
N VAL A 365 -7.13 6.32 -6.18
CA VAL A 365 -8.34 5.67 -5.68
C VAL A 365 -9.59 6.32 -6.25
N LEU A 366 -9.65 7.65 -6.30
CA LEU A 366 -10.79 8.37 -6.87
C LEU A 366 -11.00 8.02 -8.34
N SER A 367 -9.94 7.98 -9.15
CA SER A 367 -10.05 7.64 -10.58
C SER A 367 -10.50 6.20 -10.81
N TYR A 368 -10.06 5.26 -9.98
CA TYR A 368 -10.30 3.83 -10.22
C TYR A 368 -11.56 3.29 -9.54
N TYR A 369 -11.83 3.68 -8.29
CA TYR A 369 -12.87 3.07 -7.46
C TYR A 369 -14.17 3.86 -7.37
N TRP A 370 -14.30 4.98 -8.09
CA TRP A 370 -15.44 5.91 -7.97
C TRP A 370 -16.82 5.22 -7.99
N HIS A 371 -16.99 4.22 -8.85
CA HIS A 371 -18.26 3.51 -9.03
C HIS A 371 -18.35 2.18 -8.28
N SER A 372 -17.27 1.71 -7.65
CA SER A 372 -17.18 0.37 -7.07
C SER A 372 -16.91 0.35 -5.57
N MET A 373 -16.32 1.41 -5.00
CA MET A 373 -16.09 1.56 -3.55
C MET A 373 -16.36 3.00 -3.07
N PRO A 374 -17.65 3.41 -2.99
CA PRO A 374 -18.01 4.80 -2.69
C PRO A 374 -17.49 5.27 -1.31
N ASP A 375 -17.55 4.44 -0.27
CA ASP A 375 -17.08 4.80 1.07
C ASP A 375 -15.57 5.09 1.06
N ARG A 376 -14.78 4.26 0.37
CA ARG A 376 -13.35 4.47 0.19
C ARG A 376 -13.05 5.75 -0.59
N CYS A 377 -13.84 6.06 -1.62
CA CYS A 377 -13.71 7.31 -2.38
C CYS A 377 -14.05 8.54 -1.52
N VAL A 378 -15.03 8.46 -0.62
CA VAL A 378 -15.33 9.54 0.34
C VAL A 378 -14.12 9.82 1.23
N ASP A 379 -13.50 8.78 1.78
CA ASP A 379 -12.33 8.93 2.64
C ASP A 379 -11.12 9.49 1.87
N ARG A 380 -10.91 9.08 0.61
CA ARG A 380 -9.84 9.62 -0.23
C ARG A 380 -10.09 11.03 -0.75
N LEU A 381 -11.34 11.42 -0.92
CA LEU A 381 -11.70 12.80 -1.21
C LEU A 381 -11.34 13.71 -0.02
N ALA A 382 -11.72 13.31 1.19
CA ALA A 382 -11.36 14.03 2.42
C ALA A 382 -9.85 14.15 2.58
N MET A 383 -9.12 13.06 2.34
CA MET A 383 -7.65 13.05 2.34
C MET A 383 -7.06 14.08 1.36
N ALA A 384 -7.57 14.15 0.13
CA ALA A 384 -7.11 15.13 -0.86
C ALA A 384 -7.46 16.58 -0.47
N GLN A 385 -8.62 16.81 0.14
CA GLN A 385 -9.02 18.12 0.66
C GLN A 385 -8.11 18.55 1.83
N ASN A 386 -7.78 17.63 2.74
CA ASN A 386 -6.83 17.89 3.83
C ASN A 386 -5.44 18.22 3.29
N VAL A 387 -5.00 17.54 2.22
CA VAL A 387 -3.76 17.89 1.53
C VAL A 387 -3.80 19.32 1.01
N LEU A 388 -4.91 19.81 0.46
CA LEU A 388 -4.99 21.20 -0.02
C LEU A 388 -5.05 22.22 1.12
N ALA A 389 -5.69 21.86 2.24
CA ALA A 389 -5.86 22.74 3.39
C ALA A 389 -4.58 22.93 4.23
N ASP A 390 -3.68 21.94 4.20
CA ASP A 390 -2.39 21.95 4.91
C ASP A 390 -1.44 23.00 4.30
N ARG A 391 -1.02 24.00 5.08
CA ARG A 391 -0.32 25.20 4.59
C ARG A 391 1.11 25.31 5.07
#